data_AF-A0A7X1XUK3-F1
#
_entry.id   AF-A0A7X1XUK3-F1
#
_cell.length_a   1.000
_cell.length_b   1.000
_cell.length_c   1.000
_cell.angle_alpha   90.00
_cell.angle_beta   90.00
_cell.angle_gamma   90.00
#
_symmetry.space_group_name_H-M   'P 1'
#
loop_
_entity.id
_entity.type
_entity.pdbx_description
1 polymer ?
#
loop_
_entity_poly.entity_id
_entity_poly.type
_entity_poly.pdbx_seq_one_letter_code
_entity_poly.pdbx_strand_id
1 'polypeptide(L)'
;MDAILRNNVQEVSNVNPNAPVLIYGHGFGCNKEMWHLITPEFSSTHRQILFDYVGSGNSDAQAFDPVRYSSLLGYAQDLIEVCEALDLNENVIFVGHSVSCSIGILASIQRPKLFSKMIMIGPSPCFLNVPPHYRGGFEREDLEGLLELMDQNYIGWAQYFAPVVMGSDSAKSLTSQLTDSFCTTDPIMARKFAETTFFSDVREDLKSCPTPSLILQHQRDSLVPLFVGEYMNEHLNDSLLEILDVTGHCAHMSHPKLVASAMHQYLSGSDNCVLP
;
A
#
# COMPACT_ATOMS: atom_id res chain seq x y z
N MET A 1 -17.14 -16.32 7.19
CA MET A 1 -17.75 -15.35 6.27
C MET A 1 -16.96 -15.41 4.98
N ASP A 2 -17.61 -15.35 3.82
CA ASP A 2 -16.93 -15.39 2.53
C ASP A 2 -16.01 -14.17 2.39
N ALA A 3 -14.70 -14.38 2.24
CA ALA A 3 -13.71 -13.30 2.15
C ALA A 3 -13.96 -12.41 0.92
N ILE A 4 -14.55 -12.94 -0.15
CA ILE A 4 -14.87 -12.19 -1.37
C ILE A 4 -15.89 -11.08 -1.05
N LEU A 5 -16.98 -11.43 -0.37
CA LEU A 5 -17.99 -10.46 0.05
C LEU A 5 -17.47 -9.53 1.14
N ARG A 6 -16.78 -10.10 2.15
CA ARG A 6 -16.26 -9.34 3.29
C ARG A 6 -15.29 -8.24 2.84
N ASN A 7 -14.37 -8.54 1.93
CA ASN A 7 -13.36 -7.61 1.44
C ASN A 7 -13.76 -6.92 0.13
N ASN A 8 -15.04 -7.01 -0.26
CA ASN A 8 -15.56 -6.34 -1.46
C ASN A 8 -14.66 -6.59 -2.68
N VAL A 9 -14.33 -7.86 -2.92
CA VAL A 9 -13.37 -8.27 -3.94
C VAL A 9 -13.97 -8.08 -5.32
N GLN A 10 -13.18 -7.52 -6.22
CA GLN A 10 -13.50 -7.31 -7.62
C GLN A 10 -12.40 -7.92 -8.50
N GLU A 11 -12.79 -8.84 -9.37
CA GLU A 11 -11.92 -9.31 -10.45
C GLU A 11 -12.17 -8.48 -11.72
N VAL A 12 -11.11 -7.86 -12.23
CA VAL A 12 -11.07 -7.20 -13.53
C VAL A 12 -10.31 -8.12 -14.47
N SER A 13 -11.06 -8.91 -15.26
CA SER A 13 -10.47 -9.88 -16.19
C SER A 13 -11.06 -9.73 -17.58
N ASN A 14 -10.22 -9.28 -18.52
CA ASN A 14 -10.47 -9.33 -19.96
C ASN A 14 -9.47 -10.28 -20.66
N VAL A 15 -8.84 -11.18 -19.89
CA VAL A 15 -7.73 -12.02 -20.34
C VAL A 15 -8.00 -13.50 -20.13
N ASN A 16 -7.07 -14.33 -20.59
CA ASN A 16 -7.08 -15.76 -20.34
C ASN A 16 -7.11 -16.05 -18.82
N PRO A 17 -7.94 -17.01 -18.34
CA PRO A 17 -7.95 -17.45 -16.94
C PRO A 17 -6.58 -17.87 -16.37
N ASN A 18 -5.65 -18.27 -17.23
CA ASN A 18 -4.29 -18.67 -16.88
C ASN A 18 -3.26 -17.52 -16.98
N ALA A 19 -3.69 -16.29 -17.28
CA ALA A 19 -2.79 -15.15 -17.27
C ALA A 19 -2.26 -14.89 -15.84
N PRO A 20 -1.04 -14.33 -15.68
CA PRO A 20 -0.51 -13.98 -14.37
C PRO A 20 -1.46 -13.06 -13.60
N VAL A 21 -1.49 -13.22 -12.28
CA VAL A 21 -2.42 -12.50 -11.41
C VAL A 21 -1.71 -11.32 -10.74
N LEU A 22 -2.28 -10.13 -10.87
CA LEU A 22 -1.95 -8.96 -10.06
C LEU A 22 -3.03 -8.80 -8.99
N ILE A 23 -2.63 -8.66 -7.72
CA ILE A 23 -3.53 -8.28 -6.64
C ILE A 23 -3.08 -6.95 -6.03
N TYR A 24 -4.04 -6.05 -5.82
CA TYR A 24 -3.76 -4.65 -5.44
C TYR A 24 -4.20 -4.35 -4.01
N GLY A 25 -3.24 -4.05 -3.13
CA GLY A 25 -3.49 -3.59 -1.75
C GLY A 25 -3.42 -2.07 -1.64
N HIS A 26 -4.55 -1.42 -1.32
CA HIS A 26 -4.63 0.03 -1.18
C HIS A 26 -3.92 0.57 0.09
N GLY A 27 -3.56 1.85 0.10
CA GLY A 27 -2.99 2.52 1.27
C GLY A 27 -4.03 2.88 2.34
N PHE A 28 -3.55 3.46 3.44
CA PHE A 28 -4.40 3.95 4.53
C PHE A 28 -5.44 4.96 4.04
N GLY A 29 -6.70 4.80 4.48
CA GLY A 29 -7.83 5.68 4.16
C GLY A 29 -8.26 5.71 2.69
N CYS A 30 -7.70 4.81 1.87
CA CYS A 30 -8.10 4.56 0.48
C CYS A 30 -9.06 3.36 0.40
N ASN A 31 -9.40 2.99 -0.84
CA ASN A 31 -10.10 1.76 -1.19
C ASN A 31 -9.62 1.30 -2.59
N LYS A 32 -10.18 0.22 -3.13
CA LYS A 32 -9.75 -0.32 -4.43
C LYS A 32 -9.88 0.65 -5.60
N GLU A 33 -10.78 1.62 -5.55
CA GLU A 33 -11.03 2.54 -6.66
C GLU A 33 -9.81 3.41 -6.97
N MET A 34 -8.87 3.56 -6.04
CA MET A 34 -7.65 4.35 -6.21
C MET A 34 -6.70 3.73 -7.27
N TRP A 35 -6.95 2.48 -7.68
CA TRP A 35 -6.20 1.80 -8.73
C TRP A 35 -6.77 2.03 -10.15
N HIS A 36 -7.88 2.75 -10.32
CA HIS A 36 -8.55 2.93 -11.61
C HIS A 36 -7.67 3.54 -12.72
N LEU A 37 -6.57 4.22 -12.37
CA LEU A 37 -5.60 4.77 -13.33
C LEU A 37 -4.46 3.81 -13.67
N ILE A 38 -4.25 2.76 -12.88
CA ILE A 38 -3.22 1.74 -13.09
C ILE A 38 -3.79 0.53 -13.81
N THR A 39 -4.95 0.03 -13.38
CA THR A 39 -5.50 -1.24 -13.89
C THR A 39 -5.74 -1.32 -15.40
N PRO A 40 -6.05 -0.21 -16.12
CA PRO A 40 -6.17 -0.26 -17.58
C PRO A 40 -4.88 -0.71 -18.29
N GLU A 41 -3.69 -0.39 -17.76
CA GLU A 41 -2.39 -0.70 -18.38
C GLU A 41 -2.10 -2.22 -18.41
N PHE A 42 -2.71 -2.98 -17.50
CA PHE A 42 -2.50 -4.42 -17.37
C PHE A 42 -3.70 -5.26 -17.82
N SER A 43 -4.78 -4.61 -18.26
CA SER A 43 -6.07 -5.25 -18.60
C SER A 43 -6.02 -6.29 -19.74
N SER A 44 -4.98 -6.25 -20.57
CA SER A 44 -4.78 -7.18 -21.69
C SER A 44 -3.77 -8.30 -21.39
N THR A 45 -3.06 -8.23 -20.25
CA THR A 45 -1.92 -9.12 -19.94
C THR A 45 -2.07 -9.87 -18.63
N HIS A 46 -2.81 -9.32 -17.66
CA HIS A 46 -2.91 -9.88 -16.31
C HIS A 46 -4.37 -9.99 -15.88
N ARG A 47 -4.66 -11.03 -15.09
CA ARG A 47 -5.87 -11.06 -14.26
C ARG A 47 -5.65 -10.13 -13.09
N GLN A 48 -6.61 -9.27 -12.80
CA GLN A 48 -6.44 -8.23 -11.79
C GLN A 48 -7.48 -8.40 -10.68
N ILE A 49 -7.01 -8.51 -9.45
CA ILE A 49 -7.82 -8.65 -8.25
C ILE A 49 -7.67 -7.38 -7.43
N LEU A 50 -8.79 -6.70 -7.21
CA LEU A 50 -8.85 -5.56 -6.31
C LEU A 50 -9.74 -5.89 -5.13
N PHE A 51 -9.45 -5.31 -3.96
CA PHE A 51 -10.23 -5.54 -2.76
C PHE A 51 -10.12 -4.34 -1.81
N ASP A 52 -11.05 -4.26 -0.88
CA ASP A 52 -11.03 -3.33 0.23
C ASP A 52 -10.65 -4.09 1.51
N TYR A 53 -9.71 -3.56 2.30
CA TYR A 53 -9.51 -4.07 3.66
C TYR A 53 -10.78 -3.86 4.48
N VAL A 54 -11.06 -4.76 5.44
CA VAL A 54 -12.22 -4.60 6.32
C VAL A 54 -12.11 -3.27 7.08
N GLY A 55 -13.21 -2.51 7.05
CA GLY A 55 -13.29 -1.15 7.60
C GLY A 55 -12.85 -0.05 6.62
N SER A 56 -12.56 -0.40 5.36
CA SER A 56 -12.30 0.54 4.27
C SER A 56 -13.28 0.34 3.11
N GLY A 57 -13.49 1.38 2.29
CA GLY A 57 -14.30 1.30 1.08
C GLY A 57 -15.71 0.76 1.34
N ASN A 58 -16.13 -0.24 0.55
CA ASN A 58 -17.41 -0.93 0.79
C ASN A 58 -17.22 -2.38 1.29
N SER A 59 -16.13 -2.64 2.03
CA SER A 59 -15.99 -3.88 2.79
C SER A 59 -17.12 -4.04 3.83
N ASP A 60 -17.33 -5.25 4.32
CA ASP A 60 -18.30 -5.51 5.39
C ASP A 60 -17.78 -4.95 6.73
N ALA A 61 -18.27 -3.76 7.08
CA ALA A 61 -17.97 -3.09 8.34
C ALA A 61 -18.32 -3.92 9.59
N GLN A 62 -19.28 -4.86 9.51
CA GLN A 62 -19.64 -5.72 10.64
C GLN A 62 -18.58 -6.79 10.94
N ALA A 63 -17.71 -7.07 9.97
CA ALA A 63 -16.59 -7.98 10.16
C ALA A 63 -15.39 -7.32 10.83
N PHE A 64 -15.43 -6.01 11.11
CA PHE A 64 -14.33 -5.30 11.76
C PHE A 64 -14.19 -5.74 13.22
N ASP A 65 -13.04 -6.33 13.55
CA ASP A 65 -12.64 -6.66 14.91
C ASP A 65 -11.46 -5.78 15.33
N PRO A 66 -11.63 -4.87 16.32
CA PRO A 66 -10.57 -3.97 16.76
C PRO A 66 -9.35 -4.70 17.32
N VAL A 67 -9.49 -5.96 17.78
CA VAL A 67 -8.37 -6.78 18.22
C VAL A 67 -7.58 -7.29 17.02
N ARG A 68 -8.24 -7.89 16.01
CA ARG A 68 -7.60 -8.32 14.76
C ARG A 68 -6.86 -7.16 14.07
N TYR A 69 -7.52 -6.01 13.93
CA TYR A 69 -6.97 -4.85 13.21
C TYR A 69 -6.12 -3.91 14.09
N SER A 70 -5.74 -4.33 15.30
CA SER A 70 -4.76 -3.62 16.15
C SER A 70 -3.30 -3.79 15.69
N SER A 71 -3.06 -4.64 14.69
CA SER A 71 -1.75 -4.85 14.09
C SER A 71 -1.87 -5.07 12.58
N LEU A 72 -0.79 -4.84 11.84
CA LEU A 72 -0.75 -5.09 10.40
C LEU A 72 -0.94 -6.57 10.03
N LEU A 73 -0.72 -7.49 10.98
CA LEU A 73 -0.99 -8.92 10.77
C LEU A 73 -2.47 -9.22 10.49
N GLY A 74 -3.40 -8.45 11.09
CA GLY A 74 -4.82 -8.59 10.79
C GLY A 74 -5.18 -8.22 9.36
N TYR A 75 -4.51 -7.22 8.80
CA TYR A 75 -4.64 -6.81 7.40
C TYR A 75 -3.91 -7.79 6.46
N ALA A 76 -2.77 -8.34 6.87
CA ALA A 76 -2.08 -9.40 6.13
C ALA A 76 -2.97 -10.65 6.02
N GLN A 77 -3.71 -10.96 7.09
CA GLN A 77 -4.66 -12.05 7.09
C GLN A 77 -5.85 -11.80 6.14
N ASP A 78 -6.34 -10.56 5.99
CA ASP A 78 -7.33 -10.22 4.96
C ASP A 78 -6.80 -10.56 3.56
N LEU A 79 -5.58 -10.12 3.24
CA LEU A 79 -4.94 -10.37 1.94
C LEU A 79 -4.78 -11.87 1.66
N ILE A 80 -4.32 -12.64 2.65
CA ILE A 80 -4.18 -14.10 2.53
C ILE A 80 -5.54 -14.76 2.30
N GLU A 81 -6.55 -14.41 3.10
CA GLU A 81 -7.90 -14.99 3.00
C GLU A 81 -8.58 -14.65 1.67
N VAL A 82 -8.34 -13.46 1.11
CA VAL A 82 -8.80 -13.10 -0.25
C VAL A 82 -8.14 -14.00 -1.31
N CYS A 83 -6.82 -14.20 -1.23
CA CYS A 83 -6.12 -15.11 -2.14
C CYS A 83 -6.65 -16.55 -2.02
N GLU A 84 -6.82 -17.06 -0.80
CA GLU A 84 -7.35 -18.40 -0.54
C GLU A 84 -8.78 -18.58 -1.09
N ALA A 85 -9.66 -17.60 -0.90
CA ALA A 85 -11.03 -17.66 -1.40
C ALA A 85 -11.13 -17.65 -2.93
N LEU A 86 -10.08 -17.19 -3.62
CA LEU A 86 -9.95 -17.20 -5.08
C LEU A 86 -9.10 -18.39 -5.59
N ASP A 87 -8.77 -19.34 -4.72
CA ASP A 87 -7.88 -20.47 -5.00
C ASP A 87 -6.46 -20.07 -5.48
N LEU A 88 -6.03 -18.85 -5.15
CA LEU A 88 -4.71 -18.31 -5.47
C LEU A 88 -3.71 -18.69 -4.37
N ASN A 89 -2.93 -19.74 -4.63
CA ASN A 89 -2.03 -20.32 -3.62
C ASN A 89 -0.54 -20.06 -3.89
N GLU A 90 -0.19 -19.67 -5.11
CA GLU A 90 1.18 -19.40 -5.55
C GLU A 90 1.20 -18.49 -6.78
N ASN A 91 2.38 -17.94 -7.08
CA ASN A 91 2.67 -17.16 -8.29
C ASN A 91 1.82 -15.88 -8.47
N VAL A 92 1.28 -15.33 -7.39
CA VAL A 92 0.57 -14.04 -7.40
C VAL A 92 1.59 -12.90 -7.39
N ILE A 93 1.33 -11.83 -8.13
CA ILE A 93 2.12 -10.60 -8.05
C ILE A 93 1.36 -9.61 -7.15
N PHE A 94 1.97 -9.24 -6.02
CA PHE A 94 1.37 -8.26 -5.10
C PHE A 94 1.80 -6.84 -5.48
N VAL A 95 0.83 -5.93 -5.62
CA VAL A 95 1.06 -4.49 -5.80
C VAL A 95 0.51 -3.76 -4.59
N GLY A 96 1.39 -3.23 -3.75
CA GLY A 96 1.04 -2.51 -2.53
C GLY A 96 1.32 -1.02 -2.64
N HIS A 97 0.41 -0.19 -2.13
CA HIS A 97 0.66 1.23 -1.88
C HIS A 97 0.86 1.50 -0.40
N SER A 98 1.89 2.26 -0.05
CA SER A 98 2.12 2.75 1.32
C SER A 98 2.16 1.59 2.34
N VAL A 99 1.34 1.64 3.39
CA VAL A 99 1.21 0.61 4.42
C VAL A 99 0.95 -0.80 3.86
N SER A 100 0.30 -0.92 2.69
CA SER A 100 0.10 -2.22 2.06
C SER A 100 1.40 -2.91 1.68
N CYS A 101 2.50 -2.18 1.50
CA CYS A 101 3.82 -2.79 1.29
C CYS A 101 4.26 -3.61 2.50
N SER A 102 4.14 -3.03 3.71
CA SER A 102 4.42 -3.73 4.97
C SER A 102 3.45 -4.88 5.22
N ILE A 103 2.17 -4.70 4.89
CA ILE A 103 1.16 -5.79 4.93
C ILE A 103 1.55 -6.94 4.00
N GLY A 104 1.98 -6.63 2.77
CA GLY A 104 2.45 -7.60 1.78
C GLY A 104 3.67 -8.39 2.27
N ILE A 105 4.64 -7.71 2.90
CA ILE A 105 5.82 -8.35 3.51
C ILE A 105 5.39 -9.33 4.61
N LEU A 106 4.51 -8.90 5.52
CA LEU A 106 4.02 -9.79 6.59
C LEU A 106 3.24 -10.99 6.04
N ALA A 107 2.45 -10.78 4.99
CA ALA A 107 1.73 -11.85 4.30
C ALA A 107 2.68 -12.83 3.58
N SER A 108 3.75 -12.32 2.94
CA SER A 108 4.74 -13.14 2.25
C SER A 108 5.54 -14.01 3.23
N ILE A 109 5.83 -13.50 4.43
CA ILE A 109 6.49 -14.28 5.50
C ILE A 109 5.58 -15.41 5.98
N GLN A 110 4.29 -15.16 6.17
CA GLN A 110 3.32 -16.18 6.58
C GLN A 110 3.04 -17.20 5.47
N ARG A 111 3.10 -16.78 4.20
CA ARG A 111 2.87 -17.61 3.01
C ARG A 111 3.98 -17.42 1.96
N PRO A 112 5.18 -18.01 2.18
CA PRO A 112 6.37 -17.76 1.36
C PRO A 112 6.25 -18.10 -0.13
N LYS A 113 5.28 -18.91 -0.53
CA LYS A 113 5.04 -19.30 -1.93
C LYS A 113 3.96 -18.49 -2.61
N LEU A 114 3.17 -17.72 -1.85
CA LEU A 114 1.98 -17.05 -2.37
C LEU A 114 2.36 -16.02 -3.44
N PHE A 115 3.38 -15.21 -3.14
CA PHE A 115 3.81 -14.15 -4.03
C PHE A 115 5.09 -14.51 -4.80
N SER A 116 5.05 -14.39 -6.12
CA SER A 116 6.23 -14.53 -6.99
C SER A 116 7.04 -13.24 -7.07
N LYS A 117 6.36 -12.08 -6.99
CA LYS A 117 6.94 -10.74 -7.04
C LYS A 117 6.13 -9.77 -6.19
N MET A 118 6.80 -8.74 -5.69
CA MET A 118 6.17 -7.63 -4.97
C MET A 118 6.53 -6.30 -5.61
N ILE A 119 5.55 -5.41 -5.76
CA ILE A 119 5.74 -4.04 -6.23
C ILE A 119 5.25 -3.13 -5.11
N MET A 120 6.16 -2.32 -4.57
CA MET A 120 5.94 -1.47 -3.41
C MET A 120 5.98 0.00 -3.83
N ILE A 121 4.87 0.71 -3.70
CA ILE A 121 4.75 2.12 -4.09
C ILE A 121 4.77 3.00 -2.85
N GLY A 122 5.85 3.77 -2.66
CA GLY A 122 6.08 4.59 -1.47
C GLY A 122 6.05 3.79 -0.16
N PRO A 123 6.82 2.69 -0.01
CA PRO A 123 6.76 1.88 1.20
C PRO A 123 7.42 2.56 2.40
N SER A 124 6.97 2.21 3.61
CA SER A 124 7.68 2.53 4.85
C SER A 124 7.53 1.38 5.85
N PRO A 125 8.64 0.83 6.39
CA PRO A 125 8.58 -0.21 7.41
C PRO A 125 8.32 0.37 8.80
N CYS A 126 8.55 1.67 9.00
CA CYS A 126 8.28 2.39 10.24
C CYS A 126 8.29 3.90 9.97
N PHE A 127 7.26 4.63 10.42
CA PHE A 127 7.18 6.09 10.24
C PHE A 127 7.96 6.87 11.30
N LEU A 128 8.25 6.26 12.44
CA LEU A 128 8.95 6.91 13.55
C LEU A 128 10.45 7.06 13.27
N ASN A 129 11.01 8.17 13.73
CA ASN A 129 12.44 8.31 13.92
C ASN A 129 12.90 7.42 15.08
N VAL A 130 13.88 6.54 14.82
CA VAL A 130 14.48 5.64 15.81
C VAL A 130 15.99 5.83 15.79
N PRO A 131 16.50 6.85 16.51
CA PRO A 131 17.90 7.19 16.49
C PRO A 131 18.77 6.10 17.17
N PRO A 132 20.06 5.99 16.78
CA PRO A 132 20.72 6.83 15.77
C PRO A 132 20.60 6.27 14.34
N HIS A 133 19.98 5.10 14.16
CA HIS A 133 20.16 4.30 12.94
C HIS A 133 19.02 4.38 11.93
N TYR A 134 17.85 4.92 12.30
CA TYR A 134 16.70 4.97 11.41
C TYR A 134 15.93 6.28 11.53
N ARG A 135 15.54 6.84 10.38
CA ARG A 135 14.82 8.11 10.24
C ARG A 135 13.55 7.88 9.42
N GLY A 136 12.46 7.50 10.09
CA GLY A 136 11.17 7.24 9.45
C GLY A 136 10.46 8.50 8.94
N GLY A 137 10.85 9.68 9.42
CA GLY A 137 10.33 10.98 8.98
C GLY A 137 9.48 11.70 10.03
N PHE A 138 8.98 11.00 11.04
CA PHE A 138 8.11 11.58 12.07
C PHE A 138 8.69 11.42 13.47
N GLU A 139 8.51 12.45 14.29
CA GLU A 139 8.58 12.30 15.74
C GLU A 139 7.28 11.69 16.25
N ARG A 140 7.36 11.05 17.43
CA ARG A 140 6.20 10.38 18.04
C ARG A 140 5.07 11.36 18.31
N GLU A 141 5.43 12.54 18.81
CA GLU A 141 4.49 13.59 19.20
C GLU A 141 3.70 14.12 17.99
N ASP A 142 4.31 14.17 16.81
CA ASP A 142 3.63 14.60 15.58
C ASP A 142 2.53 13.60 15.17
N LEU A 143 2.82 12.29 15.29
CA LEU A 143 1.85 11.24 14.98
C LEU A 143 0.75 11.15 16.04
N GLU A 144 1.10 11.31 17.33
CA GLU A 144 0.12 11.40 18.41
C GLU A 144 -0.80 12.61 18.22
N GLY A 145 -0.28 13.77 17.84
CA GLY A 145 -1.06 14.96 17.49
C GLY A 145 -1.98 14.76 16.29
N LEU A 146 -1.53 14.02 15.26
CA LEU A 146 -2.38 13.67 14.11
C LEU A 146 -3.57 12.81 14.55
N LEU A 147 -3.33 11.84 15.42
CA LEU A 147 -4.35 10.96 15.98
C LEU A 147 -5.33 11.72 16.90
N GLU A 148 -4.84 12.65 17.72
CA GLU A 148 -5.69 13.54 18.52
C GLU A 148 -6.58 14.43 17.63
N LEU A 149 -6.06 14.91 16.50
CA LEU A 149 -6.85 15.71 15.55
C LEU A 149 -7.99 14.88 14.93
N MET A 150 -7.77 13.58 14.69
CA MET A 150 -8.85 12.67 14.25
C MET A 150 -9.95 12.58 15.31
N ASP A 151 -9.56 12.46 16.58
CA ASP A 151 -10.49 12.32 17.71
C ASP A 151 -11.30 13.61 17.97
N GLN A 152 -10.68 14.79 17.74
CA GLN A 152 -11.30 16.10 18.01
C GLN A 152 -12.06 16.68 16.80
N ASN A 153 -11.53 16.52 15.59
CA ASN A 153 -12.07 17.10 14.36
C ASN A 153 -11.70 16.26 13.12
N TYR A 154 -12.39 15.13 12.95
CA TYR A 154 -12.14 14.19 11.87
C TYR A 154 -12.19 14.81 10.46
N ILE A 155 -13.14 15.71 10.19
CA ILE A 155 -13.23 16.39 8.88
C ILE A 155 -12.06 17.36 8.68
N GLY A 156 -11.69 18.10 9.72
CA GLY A 156 -10.52 18.98 9.68
C GLY A 156 -9.22 18.20 9.50
N TRP A 157 -9.10 17.04 10.15
CA TRP A 157 -8.01 16.09 9.93
C TRP A 157 -7.93 15.67 8.46
N ALA A 158 -9.04 15.24 7.86
CA ALA A 158 -9.06 14.79 6.46
C ALA A 158 -8.62 15.91 5.50
N GLN A 159 -9.13 17.13 5.70
CA GLN A 159 -8.79 18.31 4.90
C GLN A 159 -7.33 18.75 5.07
N TYR A 160 -6.75 18.52 6.25
CA TYR A 160 -5.34 18.81 6.54
C TYR A 160 -4.41 17.74 5.96
N PHE A 161 -4.74 16.47 6.15
CA PHE A 161 -3.84 15.36 5.85
C PHE A 161 -3.83 14.97 4.37
N ALA A 162 -4.97 15.02 3.67
CA ALA A 162 -5.04 14.64 2.26
C ALA A 162 -4.10 15.48 1.34
N PRO A 163 -3.97 16.81 1.51
CA PRO A 163 -2.96 17.58 0.78
C PRO A 163 -1.51 17.17 1.07
N VAL A 164 -1.20 16.79 2.31
CA VAL A 164 0.14 16.32 2.70
C VAL A 164 0.46 15.00 1.99
N VAL A 165 -0.49 14.07 1.99
CA VAL A 165 -0.37 12.76 1.33
C VAL A 165 -0.28 12.92 -0.19
N MET A 166 -1.15 13.72 -0.81
CA MET A 166 -1.13 13.91 -2.27
C MET A 166 0.06 14.73 -2.76
N GLY A 167 0.65 15.57 -1.92
CA GLY A 167 1.70 16.52 -2.31
C GLY A 167 1.14 17.81 -2.90
N SER A 168 1.90 18.90 -2.75
CA SER A 168 1.48 20.27 -3.11
C SER A 168 1.16 20.47 -4.59
N ASP A 169 1.80 19.70 -5.46
CA ASP A 169 1.75 19.87 -6.91
C ASP A 169 0.64 19.01 -7.56
N SER A 170 -0.06 18.20 -6.76
CA SER A 170 -1.12 17.32 -7.24
C SER A 170 -2.35 18.10 -7.72
N ALA A 171 -3.03 17.55 -8.73
CA ALA A 171 -4.29 18.10 -9.19
C ALA A 171 -5.32 18.14 -8.06
N LYS A 172 -6.01 19.28 -7.91
CA LYS A 172 -7.02 19.49 -6.85
C LYS A 172 -8.08 18.39 -6.81
N SER A 173 -8.46 17.84 -7.97
CA SER A 173 -9.42 16.74 -8.07
C SER A 173 -8.94 15.47 -7.37
N LEU A 174 -7.64 15.15 -7.43
CA LEU A 174 -7.06 13.99 -6.75
C LEU A 174 -7.01 14.20 -5.24
N THR A 175 -6.63 15.40 -4.79
CA THR A 175 -6.68 15.77 -3.37
C THR A 175 -8.10 15.72 -2.83
N SER A 176 -9.09 16.22 -3.59
CA SER A 176 -10.51 16.10 -3.24
C SER A 176 -10.95 14.64 -3.17
N GLN A 177 -10.59 13.81 -4.16
CA GLN A 177 -10.90 12.38 -4.14
C GLN A 177 -10.36 11.68 -2.89
N LEU A 178 -9.11 11.97 -2.49
CA LEU A 178 -8.53 11.41 -1.27
C LEU A 178 -9.23 11.95 -0.01
N THR A 179 -9.52 13.25 0.03
CA THR A 179 -10.27 13.87 1.14
C THR A 179 -11.65 13.23 1.30
N ASP A 180 -12.37 12.99 0.21
CA ASP A 180 -13.68 12.36 0.21
C ASP A 180 -13.60 10.90 0.69
N SER A 181 -12.55 10.17 0.30
CA SER A 181 -12.29 8.81 0.81
C SER A 181 -12.08 8.79 2.32
N PHE A 182 -11.28 9.73 2.84
CA PHE A 182 -11.10 9.88 4.29
C PHE A 182 -12.43 10.20 4.99
N CYS A 183 -13.22 11.14 4.44
CA CYS A 183 -14.49 11.56 5.02
C CYS A 183 -15.58 10.47 5.01
N THR A 184 -15.53 9.54 4.06
CA THR A 184 -16.53 8.47 3.91
C THR A 184 -16.18 7.19 4.68
N THR A 185 -14.94 7.05 5.13
CA THR A 185 -14.51 5.94 5.99
C THR A 185 -15.04 6.14 7.42
N ASP A 186 -15.48 5.05 8.07
CA ASP A 186 -15.92 5.10 9.47
C ASP A 186 -14.80 5.65 10.37
N PRO A 187 -15.04 6.72 11.15
CA PRO A 187 -13.99 7.37 11.93
C PRO A 187 -13.32 6.46 12.97
N ILE A 188 -14.03 5.49 13.55
CA ILE A 188 -13.48 4.57 14.55
C ILE A 188 -12.52 3.60 13.86
N MET A 189 -12.93 3.05 12.71
CA MET A 189 -12.10 2.14 11.93
C MET A 189 -10.91 2.86 11.31
N ALA A 190 -11.11 4.06 10.78
CA ALA A 190 -10.04 4.92 10.27
C ALA A 190 -9.02 5.27 11.36
N ARG A 191 -9.48 5.66 12.55
CA ARG A 191 -8.62 5.98 13.68
C ARG A 191 -7.77 4.79 14.13
N LYS A 192 -8.36 3.59 14.15
CA LYS A 192 -7.64 2.34 14.45
C LYS A 192 -6.63 2.01 13.35
N PHE A 193 -7.02 2.14 12.07
CA PHE A 193 -6.11 1.87 10.97
C PHE A 193 -4.95 2.87 10.92
N ALA A 194 -5.19 4.14 11.23
CA ALA A 194 -4.15 5.16 11.34
C ALA A 194 -3.14 4.81 12.44
N GLU A 195 -3.63 4.47 13.64
CA GLU A 195 -2.80 4.02 14.76
C GLU A 195 -1.94 2.81 14.37
N THR A 196 -2.58 1.76 13.83
CA THR A 196 -1.90 0.56 13.39
C THR A 196 -0.87 0.84 12.29
N THR A 197 -1.16 1.77 11.37
CA THR A 197 -0.24 2.16 10.29
C THR A 197 0.98 2.90 10.83
N PHE A 198 0.76 4.02 11.51
CA PHE A 198 1.82 4.96 11.88
C PHE A 198 2.70 4.47 13.03
N PHE A 199 2.18 3.60 13.90
CA PHE A 199 2.91 3.06 15.05
C PHE A 199 3.39 1.62 14.86
N SER A 200 3.21 1.05 13.66
CA SER A 200 3.83 -0.24 13.32
C SER A 200 5.34 -0.09 13.06
N ASP A 201 6.06 -1.18 13.30
CA ASP A 201 7.47 -1.32 12.98
C ASP A 201 7.74 -2.72 12.43
N VAL A 202 8.03 -2.79 11.13
CA VAL A 202 8.25 -4.00 10.34
C VAL A 202 9.72 -4.09 9.90
N ARG A 203 10.61 -3.28 10.48
CA ARG A 203 12.04 -3.23 10.07
C ARG A 203 12.76 -4.56 10.28
N GLU A 204 12.46 -5.27 11.37
CA GLU A 204 13.08 -6.57 11.68
C GLU A 204 12.60 -7.69 10.75
N ASP A 205 11.44 -7.53 10.13
CA ASP A 205 10.84 -8.51 9.23
C ASP A 205 11.38 -8.42 7.79
N LEU A 206 12.01 -7.29 7.41
CA LEU A 206 12.52 -7.06 6.05
C LEU A 206 13.43 -8.20 5.57
N LYS A 207 14.38 -8.62 6.42
CA LYS A 207 15.32 -9.74 6.15
C LYS A 207 14.64 -11.10 6.03
N SER A 208 13.39 -11.22 6.47
CA SER A 208 12.60 -12.44 6.38
C SER A 208 11.68 -12.46 5.16
N CYS A 209 11.54 -11.34 4.44
CA CYS A 209 10.78 -11.30 3.19
C CYS A 209 11.43 -12.23 2.15
N PRO A 210 10.74 -13.29 1.68
CA PRO A 210 11.27 -14.22 0.70
C PRO A 210 11.02 -13.77 -0.75
N THR A 211 10.20 -12.73 -0.94
CA THR A 211 9.67 -12.35 -2.25
C THR A 211 10.54 -11.26 -2.90
N PRO A 212 11.02 -11.48 -4.14
CA PRO A 212 11.69 -10.43 -4.92
C PRO A 212 10.80 -9.19 -5.05
N SER A 213 11.39 -8.01 -4.79
CA SER A 213 10.61 -6.78 -4.61
C SER A 213 11.11 -5.62 -5.48
N LEU A 214 10.19 -4.86 -6.09
CA LEU A 214 10.47 -3.54 -6.65
C LEU A 214 10.00 -2.48 -5.67
N ILE A 215 10.89 -1.56 -5.31
CA ILE A 215 10.60 -0.39 -4.48
C ILE A 215 10.53 0.82 -5.39
N LEU A 216 9.35 1.44 -5.48
CA LEU A 216 9.13 2.72 -6.14
C LEU A 216 9.12 3.82 -5.08
N GLN A 217 10.28 4.43 -4.84
CA GLN A 217 10.45 5.54 -3.92
C GLN A 217 10.13 6.85 -4.62
N HIS A 218 9.42 7.76 -3.96
CA HIS A 218 9.18 9.09 -4.50
C HIS A 218 10.32 10.05 -4.10
N GLN A 219 10.76 10.90 -5.04
CA GLN A 219 11.84 11.87 -4.81
C GLN A 219 11.49 12.92 -3.74
N ARG A 220 10.22 13.35 -3.70
CA ARG A 220 9.73 14.41 -2.82
C ARG A 220 8.45 13.96 -2.11
N ASP A 221 8.61 13.26 -1.00
CA ASP A 221 7.50 12.69 -0.23
C ASP A 221 7.54 13.16 1.21
N SER A 222 6.46 13.81 1.65
CA SER A 222 6.32 14.38 2.99
C SER A 222 6.15 13.32 4.08
N LEU A 223 5.74 12.10 3.72
CA LEU A 223 5.54 11.01 4.66
C LEU A 223 6.74 10.07 4.72
N VAL A 224 7.41 9.85 3.60
CA VAL A 224 8.47 8.84 3.48
C VAL A 224 9.72 9.45 2.85
N PRO A 225 10.74 9.82 3.65
CA PRO A 225 11.96 10.37 3.11
C PRO A 225 12.74 9.32 2.30
N LEU A 226 13.56 9.77 1.33
CA LEU A 226 14.40 8.90 0.48
C LEU A 226 15.17 7.83 1.24
N PHE A 227 15.70 8.20 2.42
CA PHE A 227 16.41 7.30 3.32
C PHE A 227 15.63 6.01 3.61
N VAL A 228 14.31 6.06 3.71
CA VAL A 228 13.49 4.88 4.01
C VAL A 228 13.50 3.89 2.85
N GLY A 229 13.37 4.36 1.60
CA GLY A 229 13.49 3.52 0.42
C GLY A 229 14.89 2.88 0.29
N GLU A 230 15.94 3.66 0.54
CA GLU A 230 17.33 3.17 0.59
C GLU A 230 17.50 2.11 1.69
N TYR A 231 17.03 2.39 2.90
CA TYR A 231 17.07 1.46 4.02
C TYR A 231 16.36 0.15 3.69
N MET A 232 15.15 0.20 3.14
CA MET A 232 14.43 -1.02 2.75
C MET A 232 15.19 -1.83 1.71
N ASN A 233 15.79 -1.17 0.71
CA ASN A 233 16.57 -1.84 -0.32
C ASN A 233 17.84 -2.52 0.21
N GLU A 234 18.44 -1.97 1.27
CA GLU A 234 19.60 -2.57 1.94
C GLU A 234 19.23 -3.79 2.82
N HIS A 235 18.00 -3.85 3.34
CA HIS A 235 17.58 -4.84 4.34
C HIS A 235 16.66 -5.94 3.79
N LEU A 236 16.07 -5.76 2.61
CA LEU A 236 15.37 -6.81 1.87
C LEU A 236 16.39 -7.72 1.18
N ASN A 237 16.10 -9.03 1.10
CA ASN A 237 17.04 -10.01 0.53
C ASN A 237 17.22 -9.88 -0.99
N ASP A 238 16.15 -9.50 -1.70
CA ASP A 238 16.12 -9.38 -3.15
C ASP A 238 15.19 -8.21 -3.51
N SER A 239 15.79 -7.04 -3.73
CA SER A 239 15.04 -5.86 -4.13
C SER A 239 15.77 -5.00 -5.15
N LEU A 240 14.95 -4.27 -5.92
CA LEU A 240 15.39 -3.18 -6.79
C LEU A 240 14.74 -1.89 -6.30
N LEU A 241 15.53 -0.83 -6.18
CA LEU A 241 15.06 0.51 -5.85
C LEU A 241 15.05 1.38 -7.11
N GLU A 242 13.89 1.96 -7.41
CA GLU A 242 13.71 2.99 -8.41
C GLU A 242 13.18 4.26 -7.75
N ILE A 243 13.90 5.37 -7.93
CA ILE A 243 13.48 6.68 -7.43
C ILE A 243 12.73 7.41 -8.53
N LEU A 244 11.43 7.64 -8.31
CA LEU A 244 10.56 8.39 -9.21
C LEU A 244 10.67 9.89 -8.90
N ASP A 245 11.00 10.71 -9.91
CA ASP A 245 11.04 12.18 -9.78
C ASP A 245 9.63 12.79 -9.72
N VAL A 246 8.91 12.49 -8.64
CA VAL A 246 7.53 12.89 -8.37
C VAL A 246 7.42 13.51 -6.98
N THR A 247 6.38 14.33 -6.79
CA THR A 247 6.01 14.93 -5.50
C THR A 247 4.77 14.23 -4.93
N GLY A 248 4.76 13.98 -3.64
CA GLY A 248 3.66 13.35 -2.91
C GLY A 248 3.84 11.85 -2.71
N HIS A 249 2.87 11.23 -2.02
CA HIS A 249 2.91 9.84 -1.57
C HIS A 249 2.03 8.91 -2.44
N CYS A 250 1.30 9.44 -3.42
CA CYS A 250 0.32 8.70 -4.22
C CYS A 250 0.65 8.74 -5.72
N ALA A 251 1.84 8.29 -6.13
CA ALA A 251 2.21 8.26 -7.56
C ALA A 251 1.30 7.38 -8.42
N HIS A 252 0.70 6.33 -7.86
CA HIS A 252 -0.27 5.50 -8.56
C HIS A 252 -1.54 6.27 -9.00
N MET A 253 -1.84 7.40 -8.35
CA MET A 253 -2.93 8.31 -8.72
C MET A 253 -2.45 9.53 -9.52
N SER A 254 -1.36 10.15 -9.08
CA SER A 254 -0.87 11.42 -9.65
C SER A 254 -0.01 11.23 -10.90
N HIS A 255 0.76 10.14 -10.96
CA HIS A 255 1.70 9.83 -12.02
C HIS A 255 1.57 8.37 -12.50
N PRO A 256 0.34 7.90 -12.84
CA PRO A 256 0.06 6.48 -13.08
C PRO A 256 0.89 5.90 -14.23
N LYS A 257 1.21 6.70 -15.25
CA LYS A 257 2.02 6.26 -16.39
C LYS A 257 3.47 5.96 -16.01
N LEU A 258 4.06 6.72 -15.09
CA LEU A 258 5.42 6.44 -14.59
C LEU A 258 5.43 5.15 -13.80
N VAL A 259 4.48 4.99 -12.87
CA VAL A 259 4.31 3.77 -12.07
C VAL A 259 4.10 2.55 -12.97
N ALA A 260 3.17 2.62 -13.93
CA ALA A 260 2.89 1.51 -14.83
C ALA A 260 4.11 1.14 -15.70
N SER A 261 4.88 2.14 -16.16
CA SER A 261 6.12 1.90 -16.92
C SER A 261 7.15 1.12 -16.10
N ALA A 262 7.40 1.56 -14.85
CA ALA A 262 8.33 0.88 -13.95
C ALA A 262 7.87 -0.56 -13.65
N MET A 263 6.57 -0.75 -13.40
CA MET A 263 5.95 -2.06 -13.22
C MET A 263 6.16 -2.95 -14.46
N HIS A 264 5.89 -2.45 -15.67
CA HIS A 264 6.10 -3.23 -16.90
C HIS A 264 7.55 -3.67 -17.06
N GLN A 265 8.52 -2.78 -16.82
CA GLN A 265 9.94 -3.08 -16.93
C GLN A 265 10.37 -4.17 -15.94
N TYR A 266 9.90 -4.09 -14.69
CA TYR A 266 10.21 -5.08 -13.67
C TYR A 266 9.55 -6.45 -13.94
N LEU A 267 8.34 -6.44 -14.50
CA LEU A 267 7.60 -7.66 -14.82
C LEU A 267 8.12 -8.34 -16.11
N SER A 268 8.68 -7.60 -17.07
CA SER A 268 9.28 -8.17 -18.28
C SER A 268 10.65 -8.79 -18.04
N GLY A 269 11.22 -8.68 -16.83
CA GLY A 269 12.56 -9.19 -16.53
C GLY A 269 13.67 -8.51 -17.34
N SER A 270 13.41 -7.29 -17.79
CA SER A 270 14.37 -6.51 -18.56
C SER A 270 15.33 -5.83 -17.58
N ASP A 271 16.45 -6.49 -17.27
CA ASP A 271 17.60 -5.96 -16.50
C ASP A 271 18.31 -4.76 -17.18
N ASN A 272 17.62 -4.00 -18.00
CA ASN A 272 18.19 -2.88 -18.71
C ASN A 272 18.17 -1.63 -17.83
N CYS A 273 19.35 -1.37 -17.27
CA CYS A 273 19.93 -0.06 -17.00
C CYS A 273 19.09 0.90 -16.17
N VAL A 274 19.58 1.11 -14.94
CA VAL A 274 19.74 2.43 -14.33
C VAL A 274 19.82 3.51 -15.43
N LEU A 275 18.77 4.33 -15.54
CA LEU A 275 18.85 5.56 -16.31
C LEU A 275 19.78 6.54 -15.56
N PRO A 276 20.60 7.30 -16.30
CA PRO A 276 21.74 8.06 -15.77
C PRO A 276 21.37 9.17 -14.79
#